data_AF-F4XWF8-F1
#
_entry.id   AF-F4XWF8-F1
#
_cell.length_a   1.000
_cell.length_b   1.000
_cell.length_c   1.000
_cell.angle_alpha   90.00
_cell.angle_beta   90.00
_cell.angle_gamma   90.00
#
_symmetry.space_group_name_H-M   'P 1'
#
loop_
_entity.id
_entity.type
_entity.pdbx_description
1 polymer ?
#
loop_
_entity_poly.entity_id
_entity_poly.type
_entity_poly.pdbx_seq_one_letter_code
_entity_poly.pdbx_strand_id
1 'polypeptide(L)'
;MRRAAVSIMSNIAEGFESRTQRLFIEFLGRARGSAGELRSQAYVALDAGYIHQSQFTQLFDLCQKCSRQITGFMAYLKTYPDQNRLREDEGDYRID
;
A
#
# COMPACT_ATOMS: atom_id res chain seq x y z
N MET A 1 5.47 14.54 -2.99
CA MET A 1 4.75 13.70 -3.97
C MET A 1 5.51 12.43 -4.35
N ARG A 2 6.70 12.51 -4.96
CA ARG A 2 7.48 11.30 -5.35
C ARG A 2 7.69 10.31 -4.22
N ARG A 3 8.11 10.78 -3.02
CA ARG A 3 8.29 9.93 -1.84
C ARG A 3 7.01 9.20 -1.42
N ALA A 4 5.88 9.90 -1.37
CA ALA A 4 4.59 9.30 -1.03
C ALA A 4 4.18 8.24 -2.07
N ALA A 5 4.34 8.53 -3.37
CA ALA A 5 4.03 7.57 -4.44
C ALA A 5 4.88 6.29 -4.36
N VAL A 6 6.20 6.43 -4.16
CA VAL A 6 7.12 5.28 -3.98
C VAL A 6 6.77 4.51 -2.72
N SER A 7 6.49 5.21 -1.61
CA SER A 7 6.11 4.60 -0.32
C SER A 7 4.88 3.70 -0.41
N ILE A 8 3.88 4.03 -1.26
CA ILE A 8 2.72 3.16 -1.47
C ILE A 8 3.17 1.77 -1.95
N MET A 9 3.98 1.72 -3.02
CA MET A 9 4.43 0.45 -3.58
C MET A 9 5.42 -0.26 -2.65
N SER A 10 6.37 0.48 -2.05
CA SER A 10 7.35 -0.10 -1.13
C SER A 10 6.70 -0.77 0.07
N ASN A 11 5.70 -0.14 0.71
CA ASN A 11 4.98 -0.75 1.83
C ASN A 11 4.18 -1.98 1.39
N ILE A 12 3.57 -2.00 0.19
CA ILE A 12 2.87 -3.19 -0.30
C ILE A 12 3.85 -4.36 -0.48
N ALA A 13 4.99 -4.11 -1.12
CA ALA A 13 6.01 -5.15 -1.34
C ALA A 13 6.62 -5.65 -0.03
N GLU A 14 7.03 -4.74 0.86
CA GLU A 14 7.62 -5.10 2.16
C GLU A 14 6.62 -5.85 3.05
N GLY A 15 5.34 -5.44 3.02
CA GLY A 15 4.29 -6.16 3.70
C GLY A 15 4.03 -7.56 3.12
N PHE A 16 4.12 -7.71 1.80
CA PHE A 16 3.92 -9.00 1.15
C PHE A 16 5.00 -10.01 1.55
N GLU A 17 6.25 -9.58 1.61
CA GLU A 17 7.42 -10.35 2.09
C GLU A 17 7.44 -10.53 3.62
N SER A 18 6.47 -9.97 4.35
CA SER A 18 6.41 -10.13 5.79
C SER A 18 5.92 -11.53 6.18
N ARG A 19 6.55 -12.09 7.22
CA ARG A 19 6.32 -13.46 7.72
C ARG A 19 4.91 -13.71 8.28
N THR A 20 4.13 -12.65 8.53
CA THR A 20 2.79 -12.80 9.10
C THR A 20 1.79 -11.90 8.40
N GLN A 21 0.58 -12.42 8.24
CA GLN A 21 -0.52 -11.66 7.67
C GLN A 21 -0.88 -10.41 8.48
N ARG A 22 -0.68 -10.45 9.80
CA ARG A 22 -0.87 -9.28 10.66
C ARG A 22 0.05 -8.15 10.23
N LEU A 23 1.35 -8.43 10.06
CA LEU A 23 2.32 -7.43 9.59
C LEU A 23 1.96 -6.97 8.17
N PHE A 24 1.55 -7.88 7.28
CA PHE A 24 1.12 -7.48 5.95
C PHE A 24 -0.03 -6.46 6.00
N ILE A 25 -1.05 -6.69 6.83
CA ILE A 25 -2.16 -5.76 7.03
C ILE A 25 -1.68 -4.40 7.56
N GLU A 26 -0.71 -4.38 8.50
CA GLU A 26 -0.13 -3.14 9.02
C GLU A 26 0.59 -2.34 7.92
N PHE A 27 1.40 -3.01 7.10
CA PHE A 27 2.07 -2.42 5.94
C PHE A 27 1.10 -1.91 4.88
N LEU A 28 0.04 -2.66 4.57
CA LEU A 28 -1.06 -2.18 3.71
C LEU A 28 -1.71 -0.92 4.30
N GLY A 29 -1.86 -0.83 5.62
CA GLY A 29 -2.31 0.37 6.31
C GLY A 29 -1.41 1.58 6.05
N ARG A 30 -0.09 1.40 6.10
CA ARG A 30 0.91 2.44 5.77
C ARG A 30 0.83 2.86 4.29
N ALA A 31 0.72 1.89 3.38
CA ALA A 31 0.53 2.15 1.95
C ALA A 31 -0.73 3.01 1.69
N ARG A 32 -1.85 2.68 2.35
CA ARG A 32 -3.07 3.49 2.29
C ARG A 32 -2.86 4.91 2.84
N GLY A 33 -2.10 5.04 3.93
CA GLY A 33 -1.69 6.34 4.49
C GLY A 33 -0.92 7.19 3.49
N SER A 34 0.08 6.62 2.82
CA SER A 34 0.86 7.29 1.77
C SER A 34 0.00 7.70 0.57
N ALA A 35 -1.02 6.91 0.20
CA ALA A 35 -2.00 7.31 -0.82
C ALA A 35 -2.89 8.49 -0.37
N GLY A 36 -3.19 8.59 0.94
CA GLY A 36 -3.82 9.77 1.54
C GLY A 36 -2.93 11.01 1.44
N GLU A 37 -1.67 10.89 1.84
CA GLU A 37 -0.69 11.99 1.78
C GLU A 37 -0.52 12.51 0.34
N LEU A 38 -0.43 11.62 -0.65
CA LEU A 38 -0.29 12.02 -2.05
C LEU A 38 -1.51 12.78 -2.56
N ARG A 39 -2.73 12.45 -2.11
CA ARG A 39 -3.94 13.24 -2.43
C ARG A 39 -3.87 14.64 -1.84
N SER A 40 -3.48 14.76 -0.57
CA SER A 40 -3.31 16.08 0.06
C SER A 40 -2.25 16.92 -0.66
N GLN A 41 -1.14 16.30 -1.05
CA GLN A 41 -0.10 16.99 -1.82
C GLN A 41 -0.57 17.37 -3.24
N ALA A 42 -1.49 16.61 -3.85
CA ALA A 42 -2.09 16.97 -5.13
C ALA A 42 -2.93 18.25 -5.03
N TYR A 43 -3.70 18.43 -3.94
CA TYR A 43 -4.42 19.70 -3.69
C TYR A 43 -3.45 20.87 -3.57
N VAL A 44 -2.41 20.74 -2.74
CA VAL A 44 -1.39 21.78 -2.59
C VAL A 44 -0.73 22.12 -3.93
N ALA A 45 -0.46 21.12 -4.78
CA ALA A 45 0.12 21.33 -6.10
C ALA A 45 -0.85 22.04 -7.07
N LEU A 46 -2.15 21.77 -6.99
CA LEU A 46 -3.17 22.45 -7.78
C LEU A 46 -3.31 23.92 -7.34
N ASP A 47 -3.41 24.16 -6.04
CA ASP A 47 -3.57 25.51 -5.47
C ASP A 47 -2.35 26.39 -5.75
N ALA A 48 -1.15 25.81 -5.76
CA ALA A 48 0.09 26.49 -6.11
C ALA A 48 0.29 26.67 -7.63
N GLY A 49 -0.62 26.16 -8.46
CA GLY A 49 -0.53 26.25 -9.93
C GLY A 49 0.55 25.37 -10.56
N TYR A 50 1.07 24.35 -9.84
CA TYR A 50 2.06 23.42 -10.38
C TYR A 50 1.45 22.34 -11.28
N ILE A 51 0.16 22.07 -11.14
CA ILE A 51 -0.60 21.14 -11.99
C ILE A 51 -1.94 21.75 -12.37
N HIS A 52 -2.48 21.33 -13.51
CA HIS A 52 -3.82 21.73 -13.95
C HIS A 52 -4.90 20.82 -13.38
N GLN A 53 -6.15 21.29 -13.41
CA GLN A 53 -7.31 20.56 -12.90
C GLN A 53 -7.42 19.13 -13.48
N SER A 54 -7.12 18.93 -14.76
CA SER A 54 -7.14 17.60 -15.39
C SER A 54 -6.11 16.64 -14.79
N GLN A 55 -4.88 17.11 -14.55
CA GLN A 55 -3.81 16.34 -13.93
C GLN A 55 -4.13 16.03 -12.46
N PHE A 56 -4.70 17.01 -11.74
CA PHE A 56 -5.19 16.82 -10.39
C PHE A 56 -6.25 15.71 -10.33
N THR A 57 -7.28 15.80 -11.18
CA THR A 57 -8.38 14.82 -11.18
C THR A 57 -7.86 13.41 -11.46
N GLN A 58 -6.99 13.24 -12.46
CA GLN A 58 -6.36 11.96 -12.76
C GLN A 58 -5.57 11.40 -11.57
N LEU A 59 -4.73 12.24 -10.94
CA LEU A 59 -3.91 11.81 -9.79
C LEU A 59 -4.78 11.48 -8.58
N PHE A 60 -5.79 12.29 -8.30
CA PHE A 60 -6.72 12.10 -7.19
C PHE A 60 -7.49 10.78 -7.33
N ASP A 61 -8.05 10.52 -8.53
CA ASP A 61 -8.82 9.32 -8.83
C ASP A 61 -7.96 8.06 -8.71
N LEU A 62 -6.72 8.09 -9.20
CA LEU A 62 -5.76 6.99 -9.03
C LEU A 62 -5.48 6.71 -7.55
N CYS A 63 -5.20 7.75 -6.76
CA CYS A 63 -4.93 7.57 -5.33
C CYS A 63 -6.16 7.06 -4.56
N GLN A 64 -7.37 7.52 -4.93
CA GLN A 64 -8.61 7.07 -4.31
C GLN A 64 -8.93 5.61 -4.69
N LYS A 65 -8.73 5.23 -5.96
CA LYS A 65 -8.87 3.84 -6.42
C LYS A 65 -7.90 2.92 -5.67
N CYS A 66 -6.62 3.31 -5.59
CA CYS A 66 -5.60 2.57 -4.86
C CYS A 66 -5.97 2.39 -3.37
N SER A 67 -6.42 3.47 -2.70
CA SER A 67 -6.86 3.42 -1.30
C SER A 67 -8.04 2.45 -1.07
N ARG A 68 -9.00 2.42 -2.00
CA ARG A 68 -10.14 1.49 -1.95
C ARG A 68 -9.70 0.04 -2.14
N GLN A 69 -8.83 -0.23 -3.11
CA GLN A 69 -8.30 -1.57 -3.36
C GLN A 69 -7.52 -2.10 -2.15
N ILE A 70 -6.64 -1.28 -1.57
CA ILE A 70 -5.91 -1.64 -0.35
C ILE A 70 -6.87 -1.94 0.80
N THR A 71 -7.90 -1.10 0.98
CA THR A 71 -8.89 -1.30 2.06
C THR A 71 -9.68 -2.60 1.87
N GLY A 72 -10.15 -2.89 0.65
CA GLY A 72 -10.81 -4.14 0.33
C GLY A 72 -9.92 -5.35 0.56
N PHE A 73 -8.63 -5.25 0.19
CA PHE A 73 -7.68 -6.33 0.41
C PHE A 73 -7.37 -6.56 1.90
N MET A 74 -7.17 -5.50 2.68
CA MET A 74 -7.06 -5.61 4.13
C MET A 74 -8.29 -6.26 4.77
N ALA A 75 -9.50 -5.91 4.30
CA ALA A 75 -10.74 -6.52 4.80
C ALA A 75 -10.80 -8.01 4.47
N TYR A 76 -10.48 -8.39 3.23
CA TYR A 76 -10.37 -9.78 2.81
C TYR A 76 -9.40 -10.58 3.70
N LEU A 77 -8.18 -10.07 3.90
CA LEU A 77 -7.20 -10.71 4.77
C LEU A 77 -7.73 -10.84 6.21
N LYS A 78 -8.40 -9.83 6.76
CA LYS A 78 -8.97 -9.97 8.13
C LYS A 78 -10.03 -11.07 8.22
N THR A 79 -10.79 -11.31 7.16
CA THR A 79 -11.81 -12.37 7.10
C THR A 79 -11.20 -13.77 6.94
N TYR A 80 -10.05 -13.88 6.27
CA TYR A 80 -9.38 -15.16 6.00
C TYR A 80 -7.93 -15.16 6.53
N PRO A 81 -7.73 -15.45 7.83
CA PRO A 81 -6.39 -15.55 8.40
C PRO A 81 -5.66 -16.78 7.83
N ASP A 82 -4.54 -16.54 7.17
CA ASP A 82 -3.64 -17.55 6.63
C ASP A 82 -2.71 -18.06 7.74
N GLN A 83 -3.04 -19.24 8.26
CA GLN A 83 -2.22 -19.94 9.26
C GLN A 83 -0.98 -20.60 8.63
N ASN A 84 -0.90 -20.72 7.30
CA ASN A 84 0.22 -21.38 6.62
C ASN A 84 1.42 -20.45 6.39
N ARG A 85 1.26 -19.12 6.37
CA ARG A 85 2.40 -18.18 6.31
C ARG A 85 3.38 -18.30 7.49
N LEU A 86 2.95 -18.90 8.61
CA LEU A 86 3.80 -19.16 9.77
C LEU A 86 4.74 -20.38 9.58
N ARG A 87 4.53 -21.21 8.54
CA ARG A 87 5.19 -22.51 8.37
C ARG A 87 6.43 -22.49 7.47
N GLU A 88 6.73 -21.40 6.78
CA GLU A 88 7.90 -21.34 5.88
C GLU A 88 9.26 -21.27 6.61
N ASP A 89 9.28 -21.16 7.95
CA ASP A 89 10.52 -21.16 8.76
C ASP A 89 11.08 -22.58 9.07
N GLU A 90 10.47 -23.69 8.61
CA GLU A 90 10.97 -25.07 8.79
C GLU A 90 11.41 -25.75 7.48
N GLY A 91 12.01 -25.00 6.56
CA GLY A 91 12.70 -25.57 5.39
C GLY A 91 14.13 -26.00 5.75
N ASP A 92 14.30 -27.25 6.19
CA ASP A 92 15.60 -27.92 6.31
C ASP A 92 16.30 -27.90 4.93
N TYR A 93 17.16 -26.91 4.69
CA TYR A 93 18.07 -26.91 3.54
C TYR A 93 19.13 -27.97 3.79
N ARG A 94 18.81 -29.22 3.44
CA ARG A 94 19.82 -30.28 3.31
C ARG A 94 20.64 -30.00 2.06
N ILE A 95 21.86 -29.56 2.28
CA ILE A 95 22.91 -29.57 1.27
C ILE A 95 23.52 -30.97 1.32
N ASP A 96 22.99 -31.88 0.49
CA ASP A 96 23.69 -33.10 0.09
C ASP A 96 24.36 -32.87 -1.28
#